data_AF-A0A7Y3LKE5-F1
#
_entry.id   AF-A0A7Y3LKE5-F1
#
_cell.length_a   1.000
_cell.length_b   1.000
_cell.length_c   1.000
_cell.angle_alpha   90.00
_cell.angle_beta   90.00
_cell.angle_gamma   90.00
#
_symmetry.space_group_name_H-M   'P 1'
#
loop_
_entity.id
_entity.type
_entity.pdbx_description
1 polymer ?
#
loop_
_entity_poly.entity_id
_entity_poly.type
_entity_poly.pdbx_seq_one_letter_code
_entity_poly.pdbx_strand_id
1 'polypeptide(L)'
;MSNPLIARCIGSTGADLGPATAREFHSDRTKFGTTIGAWYQIFGMGIWETVFVVLVRDDYGKPSWLPIGLFDFEISKLPSDWEFRLIDGIAASGGDASNRWVAVWGYSELVRNPSHSDALLEREPEALRIFDQQLQGTPPIKDT
;
A
#
# COMPACT_ATOMS: atom_id res chain seq x y z
N MET A 1 19.72 -6.22 7.40
CA MET A 1 18.69 -5.16 7.26
C MET A 1 18.28 -5.16 5.80
N SER A 2 16.99 -5.25 5.53
CA SER A 2 16.43 -5.26 4.17
C SER A 2 16.47 -3.85 3.59
N ASN A 3 16.70 -3.70 2.29
CA ASN A 3 16.56 -2.38 1.66
C ASN A 3 15.07 -2.03 1.56
N PRO A 4 14.66 -0.80 1.90
CA PRO A 4 13.28 -0.40 1.73
C PRO A 4 12.89 -0.38 0.26
N LEU A 5 11.66 -0.80 -0.02
CA LEU A 5 10.99 -0.46 -1.27
C LEU A 5 10.47 0.97 -1.15
N ILE A 6 10.86 1.83 -2.10
CA ILE A 6 10.43 3.23 -2.15
C ILE A 6 9.79 3.54 -3.49
N ALA A 7 8.89 4.51 -3.51
CA ALA A 7 8.28 5.02 -4.73
C ALA A 7 8.05 6.52 -4.63
N ARG A 8 8.12 7.21 -5.77
CA ARG A 8 7.87 8.65 -5.85
C ARG A 8 6.39 8.88 -6.10
N CYS A 9 5.77 9.75 -5.32
CA CYS A 9 4.39 10.15 -5.53
C CYS A 9 4.27 11.00 -6.81
N ILE A 10 3.38 10.63 -7.72
CA ILE A 10 3.09 11.34 -8.97
C ILE A 10 1.64 11.85 -9.06
N GLY A 11 0.78 11.44 -8.13
CA GLY A 11 -0.60 11.89 -8.02
C GLY A 11 -1.06 11.94 -6.57
N SER A 12 -1.96 12.87 -6.25
CA SER A 12 -2.49 13.05 -4.89
C SER A 12 -4.00 13.23 -4.85
N THR A 13 -4.68 13.06 -5.99
CA THR A 13 -6.13 13.12 -6.12
C THR A 13 -6.68 11.94 -6.90
N GLY A 14 -7.98 11.67 -6.75
CA GLY A 14 -8.63 10.64 -7.57
C GLY A 14 -8.64 10.97 -9.07
N ALA A 15 -8.55 12.25 -9.44
CA ALA A 15 -8.41 12.67 -10.83
C ALA A 15 -7.09 12.19 -11.48
N ASP A 16 -6.02 12.08 -10.68
CA ASP A 16 -4.70 11.68 -11.13
C ASP A 16 -4.61 10.18 -11.49
N LEU A 17 -5.59 9.37 -11.07
CA LEU A 17 -5.69 7.94 -11.40
C LEU A 17 -6.17 7.67 -12.84
N GLY A 18 -6.33 8.71 -13.65
CA GLY A 18 -6.80 8.60 -15.04
C GLY A 18 -8.33 8.66 -15.14
N PRO A 19 -8.96 8.01 -16.14
CA PRO A 19 -10.39 8.10 -16.37
C PRO A 19 -11.22 7.42 -15.26
N ALA A 20 -12.50 7.78 -15.12
CA ALA A 20 -13.38 7.28 -14.04
C ALA A 20 -13.40 5.74 -13.90
N THR A 21 -13.27 5.01 -15.00
CA THR A 21 -13.20 3.54 -15.02
C THR A 21 -11.96 2.98 -14.32
N ALA A 22 -10.89 3.75 -14.19
CA ALA A 22 -9.66 3.37 -13.50
C ALA A 22 -9.63 3.81 -12.03
N ARG A 23 -10.65 4.53 -11.56
CA ARG A 23 -10.69 5.11 -10.21
C ARG A 23 -11.41 4.25 -9.19
N GLU A 24 -12.15 3.23 -9.64
CA GLU A 24 -13.02 2.30 -8.89
C GLU A 24 -13.77 2.95 -7.70
N PHE A 25 -13.09 3.14 -6.55
CA PHE A 25 -13.63 3.69 -5.31
C PHE A 25 -13.41 5.21 -5.11
N HIS A 26 -12.83 5.90 -6.09
CA HIS A 26 -12.40 7.29 -5.93
C HIS A 26 -13.09 8.23 -6.92
N SER A 27 -13.52 9.38 -6.40
CA SER A 27 -14.02 10.48 -7.23
C SER A 27 -12.87 11.40 -7.61
N ASP A 28 -13.09 12.27 -8.61
CA ASP A 28 -12.15 13.37 -8.93
C ASP A 28 -11.79 14.24 -7.71
N ARG A 29 -12.70 14.31 -6.73
CA ARG A 29 -12.57 15.16 -5.54
C ARG A 29 -11.87 14.47 -4.39
N THR A 30 -11.60 13.16 -4.50
CA THR A 30 -10.85 12.42 -3.49
C THR A 30 -9.45 13.03 -3.39
N LYS A 31 -9.02 13.35 -2.16
CA LYS A 31 -7.67 13.82 -1.87
C LYS A 31 -6.97 12.75 -1.04
N PHE A 32 -5.77 12.40 -1.46
CA PHE A 32 -4.88 11.50 -0.73
C PHE A 32 -3.91 12.31 0.12
N GLY A 33 -3.52 11.77 1.28
CA GLY A 33 -2.55 12.40 2.18
C GLY A 33 -1.12 12.30 1.68
N THR A 34 -0.88 12.49 0.38
CA THR A 34 0.46 12.40 -0.22
C THR A 34 0.79 13.66 -1.00
N THR A 35 2.07 13.97 -1.05
CA THR A 35 2.64 15.13 -1.72
C THR A 35 3.34 14.69 -3.01
N ILE A 36 2.91 15.25 -4.14
CA ILE A 36 3.52 14.97 -5.45
C ILE A 36 5.00 15.36 -5.42
N GLY A 37 5.85 14.47 -5.94
CA GLY A 37 7.30 14.60 -5.97
C GLY A 37 8.03 14.06 -4.74
N ALA A 38 7.33 13.83 -3.63
CA ALA A 38 7.93 13.22 -2.44
C ALA A 38 8.10 11.70 -2.61
N TRP A 39 9.12 11.15 -1.94
CA TRP A 39 9.39 9.73 -1.90
C TRP A 39 8.77 9.09 -0.66
N TYR A 40 8.08 7.97 -0.85
CA TYR A 40 7.43 7.21 0.20
C TYR A 40 8.02 5.82 0.28
N GLN A 41 8.21 5.35 1.51
CA GLN A 41 8.47 3.94 1.76
C GLN A 41 7.18 3.14 1.62
N ILE A 42 7.29 2.00 0.95
CA ILE A 42 6.23 1.01 0.83
C ILE A 42 6.43 -0.05 1.91
N PHE A 43 5.40 -0.29 2.70
CA PHE A 43 5.40 -1.27 3.80
C PHE A 43 4.66 -2.55 3.44
N GLY A 44 3.86 -2.50 2.38
CA GLY A 44 3.15 -3.65 1.86
C GLY A 44 2.50 -3.30 0.53
N MET A 45 2.10 -4.34 -0.17
CA MET A 45 1.36 -4.27 -1.41
C MET A 45 0.22 -5.26 -1.33
N GLY A 46 -0.84 -5.05 -2.10
CA GLY A 46 -1.93 -6.02 -2.13
C GLY A 46 -2.92 -5.74 -3.24
N ILE A 47 -3.71 -6.75 -3.59
CA ILE A 47 -4.83 -6.61 -4.51
C ILE A 47 -6.09 -6.63 -3.67
N TRP A 48 -6.80 -5.50 -3.62
CA TRP A 48 -8.15 -5.39 -3.04
C TRP A 48 -9.13 -5.26 -4.20
N GLU A 49 -10.07 -6.21 -4.30
CA GLU A 49 -10.92 -6.37 -5.47
C GLU A 49 -10.08 -6.48 -6.75
N THR A 50 -10.12 -5.46 -7.62
CA THR A 50 -9.31 -5.41 -8.84
C THR A 50 -8.17 -4.37 -8.75
N VAL A 51 -8.08 -3.62 -7.66
CA VAL A 51 -7.09 -2.55 -7.48
C VAL A 51 -5.82 -3.08 -6.86
N PHE A 52 -4.71 -2.80 -7.54
CA PHE A 52 -3.40 -2.94 -6.91
C PHE A 52 -3.12 -1.73 -6.01
N VAL A 53 -3.01 -1.97 -4.71
CA VAL A 53 -2.78 -0.96 -3.68
C VAL A 53 -1.44 -1.16 -2.96
N VAL A 54 -0.94 -0.08 -2.39
CA VAL A 54 0.29 -0.04 -1.60
C VAL A 54 0.02 0.60 -0.25
N LEU A 55 0.68 0.08 0.79
CA LEU A 55 0.62 0.59 2.14
C LEU A 55 1.79 1.53 2.38
N VAL A 56 1.50 2.80 2.66
CA VAL A 56 2.49 3.83 2.99
C VAL A 56 2.20 4.45 4.34
N ARG A 57 3.18 5.17 4.88
CA ARG A 57 2.92 6.20 5.89
C ARG A 57 2.66 7.52 5.15
N ASP A 58 1.47 8.07 5.29
CA ASP A 58 1.06 9.31 4.63
C ASP A 58 1.62 10.57 5.31
N ASP A 59 1.34 11.75 4.75
CA ASP A 59 1.77 13.06 5.24
C ASP A 59 1.19 13.41 6.62
N TYR A 60 0.12 12.73 7.05
CA TYR A 60 -0.44 12.82 8.39
C TYR A 60 0.21 11.83 9.38
N GLY A 61 1.21 11.08 8.91
CA GLY A 61 1.94 10.10 9.67
C GLY A 61 1.15 8.81 9.92
N LYS A 62 0.09 8.54 9.15
CA LYS A 62 -0.81 7.40 9.32
C LYS A 62 -0.58 6.31 8.27
N PRO A 63 -0.79 5.02 8.61
CA PRO A 63 -0.81 3.95 7.61
C PRO A 63 -2.00 4.14 6.68
N SER A 64 -1.73 4.16 5.38
CA SER A 64 -2.74 4.41 4.35
C SER A 64 -2.55 3.46 3.16
N TRP A 65 -3.61 2.71 2.83
CA TRP A 65 -3.70 1.94 1.59
C TRP A 65 -4.09 2.86 0.45
N LEU A 66 -3.23 2.97 -0.55
CA LEU A 66 -3.38 3.88 -1.67
C LEU A 66 -3.24 3.14 -3.00
N PRO A 67 -3.98 3.51 -4.04
CA PRO A 67 -3.82 2.91 -5.36
C PRO A 67 -2.39 3.09 -5.87
N ILE A 68 -1.81 2.02 -6.42
CA ILE A 68 -0.42 2.03 -6.88
C ILE A 68 -0.19 3.06 -8.00
N GLY A 69 -1.23 3.39 -8.77
CA GLY A 69 -1.17 4.38 -9.85
C GLY A 69 -0.84 5.82 -9.41
N LEU A 70 -0.87 6.11 -8.10
CA LEU A 70 -0.39 7.38 -7.55
C LEU A 70 1.15 7.45 -7.45
N PHE A 71 1.85 6.36 -7.74
CA PHE A 71 3.27 6.21 -7.48
C PHE A 71 4.05 5.72 -8.70
N ASP A 72 5.26 6.24 -8.82
CA ASP A 72 6.27 5.87 -9.80
C ASP A 72 7.38 5.08 -9.09
N PHE A 73 7.61 3.84 -9.55
CA PHE A 73 8.54 2.90 -8.95
C PHE A 73 9.80 2.79 -9.80
N GLU A 74 10.97 2.93 -9.17
CA GLU A 74 12.21 2.47 -9.79
C GLU A 74 12.29 0.94 -9.78
N ILE A 75 13.06 0.38 -10.72
CA ILE A 75 13.35 -1.06 -10.74
C ILE A 75 14.05 -1.43 -9.43
N SER A 76 13.31 -2.12 -8.56
CA SER A 76 13.73 -2.42 -7.19
C SER A 76 13.48 -3.89 -6.87
N LYS A 77 14.34 -4.46 -6.02
CA LYS A 77 14.04 -5.76 -5.40
C LYS A 77 13.02 -5.56 -4.30
N LEU A 78 12.11 -6.52 -4.14
CA LEU A 78 11.29 -6.57 -2.95
C LEU A 78 12.18 -6.80 -1.71
N PRO A 79 11.80 -6.24 -0.55
CA PRO A 79 12.49 -6.51 0.71
C PRO A 79 12.52 -8.02 0.98
N SER A 80 13.69 -8.55 1.34
CA SER A 80 13.94 -10.00 1.45
C SER A 80 13.18 -10.69 2.59
N ASP A 81 12.70 -9.89 3.53
CA ASP A 81 11.90 -10.27 4.70
C ASP A 81 10.40 -10.19 4.44
N TRP A 82 9.98 -9.78 3.24
CA TRP A 82 8.58 -9.81 2.87
C TRP A 82 8.09 -11.23 2.61
N GLU A 83 6.86 -11.46 3.02
CA GLU A 83 6.11 -12.67 2.74
C GLU A 83 5.04 -12.40 1.68
N PHE A 84 4.48 -13.47 1.13
CA PHE A 84 3.37 -13.43 0.18
C PHE A 84 2.26 -14.36 0.64
N ARG A 85 1.02 -13.91 0.51
CA ARG A 85 -0.17 -14.75 0.64
C ARG A 85 -1.12 -14.50 -0.53
N LEU A 86 -1.39 -15.56 -1.28
CA LEU A 86 -2.54 -15.65 -2.16
C LEU A 86 -3.77 -15.97 -1.31
N ILE A 87 -4.81 -15.13 -1.38
CA ILE A 87 -6.03 -15.26 -0.57
C ILE A 87 -7.15 -15.88 -1.41
N ASP A 88 -7.34 -15.39 -2.64
CA ASP A 88 -8.35 -15.89 -3.57
C ASP A 88 -7.72 -16.09 -4.97
N GLY A 89 -7.42 -17.36 -5.29
CA GLY A 89 -6.79 -17.71 -6.56
C GLY A 89 -7.72 -17.58 -7.78
N ILE A 90 -9.04 -17.69 -7.59
CA ILE A 90 -10.01 -17.55 -8.68
C ILE A 90 -10.12 -16.07 -9.05
N ALA A 91 -10.28 -15.19 -8.04
CA ALA A 91 -10.24 -13.75 -8.24
C ALA A 91 -8.92 -13.29 -8.86
N ALA A 92 -7.78 -13.80 -8.37
CA ALA A 92 -6.45 -13.53 -8.95
C ALA A 92 -6.30 -14.00 -10.41
N SER A 93 -7.16 -14.91 -10.87
CA SER A 93 -7.20 -15.43 -12.24
C SER A 93 -8.27 -14.74 -13.11
N GLY A 94 -8.82 -13.60 -12.67
CA GLY A 94 -9.83 -12.83 -13.40
C GLY A 94 -11.28 -13.17 -13.05
N GLY A 95 -11.51 -13.94 -11.99
CA GLY A 95 -12.84 -14.12 -11.40
C GLY A 95 -13.33 -12.88 -10.64
N ASP A 96 -14.57 -12.93 -10.16
CA ASP A 96 -15.15 -11.86 -9.34
C ASP A 96 -14.35 -11.69 -8.03
N ALA A 97 -13.91 -10.46 -7.77
CA ALA A 97 -13.11 -10.08 -6.62
C ALA A 97 -13.85 -9.16 -5.65
N SER A 98 -15.16 -8.95 -5.84
CA SER A 98 -15.93 -7.93 -5.11
C SER A 98 -15.77 -8.02 -3.58
N ASN A 99 -15.47 -6.86 -2.98
CA ASN A 99 -15.33 -6.58 -1.54
C ASN A 99 -14.40 -7.52 -0.76
N ARG A 100 -13.21 -7.85 -1.29
CA ARG A 100 -12.24 -8.68 -0.57
C ARG A 100 -10.79 -8.46 -1.01
N TRP A 101 -9.86 -8.87 -0.14
CA TRP A 101 -8.46 -9.05 -0.51
C TRP A 101 -8.27 -10.29 -1.39
N VAL A 102 -7.50 -10.14 -2.46
CA VAL A 102 -7.13 -11.21 -3.40
C VAL A 102 -5.73 -11.73 -3.12
N ALA A 103 -4.78 -10.83 -2.83
CA ALA A 103 -3.39 -11.15 -2.55
C ALA A 103 -2.74 -10.04 -1.72
N VAL A 104 -1.75 -10.39 -0.88
CA VAL A 104 -0.99 -9.43 -0.06
C VAL A 104 0.48 -9.83 0.00
N TRP A 105 1.36 -8.83 -0.05
CA TRP A 105 2.81 -8.93 0.18
C TRP A 105 3.26 -7.89 1.20
N GLY A 106 4.21 -8.23 2.07
CA GLY A 106 4.73 -7.29 3.06
C GLY A 106 5.35 -7.97 4.27
N TYR A 107 5.50 -7.23 5.37
CA TYR A 107 6.01 -7.77 6.63
C TYR A 107 5.10 -8.87 7.20
N SER A 108 5.67 -9.78 8.01
CA SER A 108 4.99 -11.01 8.44
C SER A 108 3.62 -10.78 9.08
N GLU A 109 3.43 -9.77 9.94
CA GLU A 109 2.12 -9.51 10.56
C GLU A 109 1.07 -9.13 9.50
N LEU A 110 1.42 -8.29 8.52
CA LEU A 110 0.53 -7.91 7.41
C LEU A 110 0.03 -9.12 6.61
N VAL A 111 0.92 -10.10 6.40
CA VAL A 111 0.65 -11.26 5.56
C VAL A 111 0.00 -12.40 6.33
N ARG A 112 0.39 -12.62 7.59
CA ARG A 112 -0.07 -13.78 8.39
C ARG A 112 -1.34 -13.51 9.17
N ASN A 113 -1.60 -12.28 9.58
CA ASN A 113 -2.80 -11.90 10.32
C ASN A 113 -3.85 -11.31 9.37
N PRO A 114 -4.95 -12.03 9.05
CA PRO A 114 -5.97 -11.55 8.12
C PRO A 114 -6.65 -10.24 8.55
N SER A 115 -6.72 -9.96 9.85
CA SER A 115 -7.41 -8.78 10.39
C SER A 115 -6.51 -7.55 10.48
N HIS A 116 -5.20 -7.68 10.23
CA HIS A 116 -4.26 -6.58 10.44
C HIS A 116 -4.50 -5.39 9.50
N SER A 117 -4.81 -5.64 8.22
CA SER A 117 -5.15 -4.57 7.28
C SER A 117 -6.36 -3.75 7.71
N ASP A 118 -7.42 -4.42 8.17
CA ASP A 118 -8.63 -3.76 8.65
C ASP A 118 -8.34 -3.01 9.97
N ALA A 119 -7.57 -3.61 10.87
CA ALA A 119 -7.16 -2.97 12.11
C ALA A 119 -6.30 -1.70 11.88
N LEU A 120 -5.47 -1.67 10.83
CA LEU A 120 -4.76 -0.45 10.42
C LEU A 120 -5.72 0.62 9.90
N LEU A 121 -6.71 0.24 9.10
CA LEU A 121 -7.73 1.14 8.56
C LEU A 121 -8.57 1.76 9.69
N GLU A 122 -8.98 0.93 10.66
CA GLU A 122 -9.73 1.35 11.85
C GLU A 122 -8.84 2.03 12.92
N ARG A 123 -7.53 2.15 12.66
CA ARG A 123 -6.55 2.81 13.54
C ARG A 123 -6.48 2.18 14.93
N GLU A 124 -6.60 0.86 14.99
CA GLU A 124 -6.49 0.10 16.22
C GLU A 124 -5.09 0.27 16.84
N PRO A 125 -4.98 0.59 18.15
CA PRO A 125 -3.70 0.94 18.77
C PRO A 125 -2.59 -0.09 18.58
N GLU A 126 -2.92 -1.37 18.68
CA GLU A 126 -1.93 -2.45 18.54
C GLU A 126 -1.45 -2.61 17.09
N ALA A 127 -2.35 -2.48 16.12
CA ALA A 127 -1.99 -2.53 14.71
C ALA A 127 -1.06 -1.37 14.33
N LEU A 128 -1.37 -0.15 14.82
CA LEU A 128 -0.50 1.02 14.65
C LEU A 128 0.88 0.81 15.29
N ARG A 129 0.93 0.24 16.50
CA ARG A 129 2.19 -0.07 17.19
C ARG A 129 3.07 -1.02 16.37
N ILE A 130 2.48 -2.07 15.79
CA ILE A 130 3.22 -3.03 14.96
C ILE A 130 3.71 -2.37 13.66
N PHE A 131 2.89 -1.54 13.02
CA PHE A 131 3.29 -0.77 11.85
C PHE A 131 4.45 0.18 12.16
N ASP A 132 4.38 0.91 13.29
CA ASP A 132 5.43 1.83 13.71
C ASP A 132 6.78 1.15 13.99
N GLN A 133 6.78 -0.14 14.35
CA GLN A 133 8.01 -0.92 14.46
C GLN A 133 8.68 -1.17 13.11
N GLN A 134 7.90 -1.26 12.02
CA GLN A 134 8.45 -1.42 10.67
C GLN A 134 9.16 -0.14 10.19
N LEU A 135 8.68 1.03 10.61
CA LEU A 135 9.33 2.33 10.33
C LEU A 135 10.73 2.40 10.95
N GLN A 136 10.88 1.95 12.20
CA GLN A 136 12.15 2.06 12.94
C GLN A 136 13.25 1.11 12.44
N GLY A 137 12.89 0.04 11.75
CA GLY A 137 13.83 -0.90 11.15
C GLY A 137 14.46 -0.40 9.83
N THR A 138 14.04 0.76 9.34
CA THR A 138 14.37 1.24 7.99
C THR A 138 15.24 2.50 8.01
N PRO A 139 16.34 2.57 7.23
CA PRO A 139 17.10 3.81 7.05
C PRO A 139 16.24 4.94 6.48
N PRO A 140 16.50 6.21 6.83
CA PRO A 140 15.83 7.35 6.21
C PRO A 140 16.05 7.36 4.69
N ILE A 141 15.01 7.74 3.95
CA ILE A 141 15.10 7.98 2.51
C ILE A 141 16.11 9.10 2.31
N LYS A 142 17.20 8.82 1.59
CA LYS A 142 18.16 9.86 1.23
C LYS A 142 17.56 10.63 0.05
N ASP A 143 17.42 11.95 0.21
CA ASP A 143 17.15 12.84 -0.91
C ASP A 143 18.23 12.58 -1.97
N THR A 144 17.81 12.09 -3.12
CA THR A 144 18.67 11.82 -4.28
C THR A 144 18.86 13.08 -5.10
#